data_AF-A0A183S8B5-F1
#
_entry.id   AF-A0A183S8B5-F1
#
_cell.length_a   1.000
_cell.length_b   1.000
_cell.length_c   1.000
_cell.angle_alpha   90.00
_cell.angle_beta   90.00
_cell.angle_gamma   90.00
#
_symmetry.space_group_name_H-M   'P 1'
#
loop_
_entity.id
_entity.type
_entity.pdbx_description
1 polymer ?
#
loop_
_entity_poly.entity_id
_entity_poly.type
_entity_poly.pdbx_seq_one_letter_code
_entity_poly.pdbx_strand_id
1 'polypeptide(L)'
;MEYYYNNYESYPQNEAQIEPEEEEEWDRESYLDPMWEIQQKKDNPIKNLNYAFDVAEKYLDIPKMLDAEGKSDSIPMSTVVRTSYFHEYNYKHMVNTVRPDERSVMTYVAAYYHAFANSTDTESAASRIAKVLKANQDTEKLMAEYAKIASDLLQWIQKQTPFLADRTTDGTLPGAKEKLARYNSYRGIEKPPKLEDKVVLEALNKTLQTRLKLDKKPAFLPPKGQSVSEIQDAWKEMEFREKGFEVGYASSISALELGQLLCCVYSPYGSFGIKN
;
A
#
# COMPACT_ATOMS: atom_id res chain seq x y z
N MET A 1 -48.11 40.32 18.98
CA MET A 1 -47.44 39.10 19.47
C MET A 1 -46.30 39.54 20.36
N GLU A 2 -46.58 39.65 21.66
CA GLU A 2 -45.55 39.65 22.69
C GLU A 2 -45.26 38.19 23.01
N TYR A 3 -44.01 37.77 22.85
CA TYR A 3 -43.52 36.53 23.46
C TYR A 3 -42.30 36.84 24.32
N TYR A 4 -42.41 36.28 25.51
CA TYR A 4 -41.64 36.44 26.73
C TYR A 4 -40.24 35.81 26.69
N TYR A 5 -39.33 36.45 27.45
CA TYR A 5 -38.36 35.89 28.40
C TYR A 5 -37.36 34.78 27.99
N ASN A 6 -36.09 35.17 28.11
CA ASN A 6 -34.99 34.47 28.78
C ASN A 6 -34.71 33.00 28.44
N ASN A 7 -33.61 32.80 27.71
CA ASN A 7 -32.73 31.68 27.99
C ASN A 7 -31.26 32.15 27.92
N TYR A 8 -30.77 32.72 29.02
CA TYR A 8 -29.33 32.82 29.27
C TYR A 8 -28.88 31.43 29.73
N GLU A 9 -28.55 30.57 28.78
CA GLU A 9 -27.78 29.37 29.08
C GLU A 9 -26.36 29.80 29.46
N SER A 10 -26.10 29.68 30.75
CA SER A 10 -24.81 29.77 31.43
C SER A 10 -23.76 28.94 30.67
N TYR A 11 -22.81 29.61 30.05
CA TYR A 11 -21.56 28.97 29.64
C TYR A 11 -20.77 28.60 30.89
N PRO A 12 -20.26 27.36 31.00
CA PRO A 12 -19.47 26.95 32.16
C PRO A 12 -18.21 27.81 32.26
N GLN A 13 -18.07 28.49 33.39
CA GLN A 13 -16.84 29.15 33.82
C GLN A 13 -15.78 28.09 34.13
N ASN A 14 -15.15 27.56 33.08
CA ASN A 14 -13.83 26.95 33.23
C ASN A 14 -12.83 28.07 32.93
N GLU A 15 -12.41 28.77 33.98
CA GLU A 15 -11.16 29.54 34.00
C GLU A 15 -10.00 28.54 33.90
N ALA A 16 -9.83 27.93 32.73
CA ALA A 16 -8.51 27.51 32.33
C ALA A 16 -7.75 28.80 32.07
N GLN A 17 -6.78 29.10 32.92
CA GLN A 17 -5.82 30.16 32.66
C GLN A 17 -5.24 29.90 31.27
N ILE A 18 -5.66 30.69 30.28
CA ILE A 18 -4.95 30.80 29.02
C ILE A 18 -3.68 31.53 29.44
N GLU A 19 -2.60 30.77 29.67
CA GLU A 19 -1.27 31.34 29.68
C GLU A 19 -1.16 32.17 28.40
N PRO A 20 -0.71 33.43 28.46
CA PRO A 20 -0.39 34.14 27.24
C PRO A 20 0.65 33.27 26.53
N GLU A 21 0.26 32.62 25.44
CA GLU A 21 1.21 32.07 24.49
C GLU A 21 2.13 33.24 24.16
N GLU A 22 3.37 33.16 24.64
CA GLU A 22 4.43 34.04 24.17
C GLU A 22 4.35 33.93 22.65
N GLU A 23 3.92 35.00 21.99
CA GLU A 23 4.02 35.09 20.54
C GLU A 23 5.49 34.79 20.27
N GLU A 24 5.78 33.62 19.71
CA GLU A 24 7.12 33.23 19.31
C GLU A 24 7.64 34.41 18.47
N GLU A 25 8.49 35.23 19.11
CA GLU A 25 9.11 36.37 18.49
C GLU A 25 10.02 35.75 17.45
N TRP A 26 9.51 35.67 16.22
CA TRP A 26 10.16 34.99 15.12
C TRP A 26 11.60 35.50 15.06
N ASP A 27 12.53 34.65 15.48
CA ASP A 27 13.94 34.99 15.58
C ASP A 27 14.48 35.05 14.15
N ARG A 28 14.20 36.18 13.50
CA ARG A 28 14.40 36.45 12.06
C ARG A 28 15.85 36.21 11.66
N GLU A 29 16.78 36.33 12.60
CA GLU A 29 18.21 36.12 12.40
C GLU A 29 18.65 34.65 12.39
N SER A 30 17.82 33.71 12.87
CA SER A 30 18.20 32.28 12.94
C SER A 30 17.91 31.48 11.67
N TYR A 31 16.91 31.87 10.87
CA TYR A 31 16.46 31.13 9.68
C TYR A 31 16.99 31.69 8.35
N LEU A 32 17.47 32.92 8.34
CA LEU A 32 18.12 33.50 7.18
C LEU A 32 19.62 33.22 7.25
N ASP A 33 20.11 32.31 6.40
CA ASP A 33 21.55 32.03 6.22
C ASP A 33 22.32 33.37 6.16
N PRO A 34 23.25 33.70 7.08
CA PRO A 34 23.96 34.99 7.13
C PRO A 34 24.56 35.46 5.80
N MET A 35 24.73 34.56 4.81
CA MET A 35 25.08 34.90 3.43
C MET A 35 23.99 35.62 2.63
N TRP A 36 22.73 35.62 3.06
CA TRP A 36 21.59 36.26 2.38
C TRP A 36 21.75 37.78 2.31
N GLU A 37 22.21 38.40 3.40
CA GLU A 37 22.52 39.82 3.50
C GLU A 37 23.80 40.19 2.74
N ILE A 38 24.71 39.23 2.59
CA ILE A 38 26.00 39.39 1.91
C ILE A 38 25.83 39.33 0.38
N GLN A 39 24.76 38.71 -0.14
CA GLN A 39 24.53 38.58 -1.59
C GLN A 39 23.86 39.79 -2.24
N GLN A 40 23.05 40.56 -1.52
CA GLN A 40 22.43 41.76 -2.09
C GLN A 40 23.31 42.99 -1.90
N LYS A 41 24.10 43.33 -2.90
CA LYS A 41 24.60 44.70 -3.02
C LYS A 41 23.38 45.63 -3.12
N LYS A 42 23.12 46.41 -2.07
CA LYS A 42 22.07 47.47 -2.02
C LYS A 42 22.32 48.58 -3.04
N ASP A 43 23.46 48.52 -3.74
CA ASP A 43 23.91 49.44 -4.76
C ASP A 43 22.94 49.55 -5.97
N ASN A 44 22.13 48.52 -6.26
CA ASN A 44 21.23 48.51 -7.41
C ASN A 44 19.86 47.84 -7.12
N PRO A 45 18.96 48.49 -6.35
CA PRO A 45 17.65 47.93 -5.99
C PRO A 45 16.78 47.59 -7.21
N ILE A 46 16.86 48.39 -8.28
CA ILE A 46 16.11 48.18 -9.53
C ILE A 46 16.50 46.85 -10.19
N LYS A 47 17.81 46.59 -10.33
CA LYS A 47 18.31 45.37 -10.97
C LYS A 47 17.96 44.13 -10.14
N ASN A 48 18.01 44.22 -8.82
CA ASN A 48 17.68 43.11 -7.92
C ASN A 48 16.19 42.74 -8.02
N LEU A 49 15.30 43.74 -8.07
CA LEU A 49 13.86 43.50 -8.22
C LEU A 49 13.52 42.94 -9.60
N ASN A 50 14.06 43.51 -10.68
CA ASN A 50 13.86 42.99 -12.02
C ASN A 50 14.34 41.55 -12.14
N TYR A 51 15.50 41.22 -11.56
CA TYR A 51 16.01 39.85 -11.52
C TYR A 51 15.09 38.90 -10.75
N ALA A 52 14.58 39.31 -9.58
CA ALA A 52 13.64 38.50 -8.81
C ALA A 52 12.32 38.26 -9.58
N PHE A 53 11.83 39.26 -10.29
CA PHE A 53 10.62 39.16 -11.12
C PHE A 53 10.84 38.25 -12.33
N ASP A 54 12.00 38.34 -12.99
CA ASP A 54 12.39 37.45 -14.10
C ASP A 54 12.48 35.99 -13.66
N VAL A 55 13.09 35.73 -12.49
CA VAL A 55 13.20 34.39 -11.92
C VAL A 55 11.82 33.82 -11.58
N ALA A 56 10.93 34.63 -11.00
CA ALA A 56 9.60 34.18 -10.63
C ALA A 56 8.70 33.88 -11.83
N GLU A 57 8.75 34.70 -12.88
CA GLU A 57 8.02 34.44 -14.12
C GLU A 57 8.54 33.17 -14.80
N LYS A 58 9.87 32.98 -14.84
CA LYS A 58 10.48 31.84 -15.54
C LYS A 58 10.30 30.50 -14.83
N TYR A 59 10.39 30.47 -13.50
CA TYR A 59 10.45 29.22 -12.74
C TYR A 59 9.23 28.94 -11.87
N LEU A 60 8.47 29.97 -11.51
CA LEU A 60 7.31 29.85 -10.62
C LEU A 60 5.98 30.19 -11.32
N ASP A 61 6.02 30.57 -12.60
CA ASP A 61 4.85 31.01 -13.39
C ASP A 61 4.08 32.17 -12.72
N ILE A 62 4.78 33.00 -11.96
CA ILE A 62 4.21 34.18 -11.31
C ILE A 62 4.36 35.36 -12.28
N PRO A 63 3.26 35.96 -12.78
CA PRO A 63 3.33 37.06 -13.73
C PRO A 63 3.96 38.29 -13.08
N LYS A 64 4.70 39.08 -13.86
CA LYS A 64 5.23 40.38 -13.40
C LYS A 64 4.10 41.38 -13.19
N MET A 65 3.71 41.58 -11.94
CA MET A 65 2.63 42.49 -11.54
C MET A 65 3.15 43.82 -10.98
N LEU A 66 4.46 43.95 -10.76
CA LEU A 66 5.10 45.13 -10.20
C LEU A 66 6.25 45.59 -11.10
N ASP A 67 6.35 46.90 -11.30
CA ASP A 67 7.42 47.53 -12.08
C ASP A 67 8.49 48.14 -11.16
N ALA A 68 9.75 47.74 -11.36
CA ALA A 68 10.89 48.31 -10.63
C ALA A 68 11.27 49.71 -11.13
N GLU A 69 11.11 49.95 -12.44
CA GLU A 69 11.34 51.24 -13.10
C GLU A 69 10.02 51.89 -13.49
N GLY A 70 9.97 53.20 -13.38
CA GLY A 70 8.86 53.94 -13.93
C GLY A 70 8.94 54.12 -15.41
N LYS A 71 7.85 53.79 -16.11
CA LYS A 71 7.59 54.39 -17.41
C LYS A 71 7.42 55.88 -17.17
N SER A 72 8.51 56.62 -17.32
CA SER A 72 8.44 58.02 -17.68
C SER A 72 7.91 58.05 -19.11
N ASP A 73 6.59 57.88 -19.26
CA ASP A 73 5.95 58.28 -20.49
C ASP A 73 6.17 59.79 -20.55
N SER A 74 7.22 60.19 -21.27
CA SER A 74 7.57 61.57 -21.53
C SER A 74 6.40 62.17 -22.29
N ILE A 75 5.45 62.76 -21.57
CA ILE A 75 4.43 63.60 -22.19
C ILE A 75 5.22 64.70 -22.92
N PRO A 76 5.11 64.82 -24.25
CA PRO A 76 5.85 65.84 -24.98
C PRO A 76 5.43 67.20 -24.43
N MET A 77 6.42 68.03 -24.08
CA MET A 77 6.25 69.39 -23.53
C MET A 77 5.33 70.30 -24.37
N SER A 78 4.98 69.91 -25.59
CA SER A 78 4.05 70.62 -26.47
C SER A 78 2.58 70.60 -26.02
N THR A 79 2.20 69.76 -25.06
CA THR A 79 0.80 69.63 -24.61
C THR A 79 0.51 70.38 -23.30
N VAL A 80 1.45 71.18 -22.79
CA VAL A 80 1.23 71.95 -21.55
C VAL A 80 0.39 73.19 -21.84
N VAL A 81 -0.92 72.99 -21.99
CA VAL A 81 -1.90 74.05 -21.81
C VAL A 81 -1.91 74.41 -20.33
N ARG A 82 -1.68 75.69 -20.08
CA ARG A 82 -1.63 76.37 -18.79
C ARG A 82 -2.94 76.23 -18.00
N THR A 83 -3.19 75.07 -17.41
CA THR A 83 -4.21 74.89 -16.38
C THR A 83 -3.51 74.67 -15.04
N SER A 84 -3.92 75.45 -14.05
CA SER A 84 -3.42 75.48 -12.66
C SER A 84 -3.81 74.24 -11.84
N TYR A 85 -3.94 73.09 -12.50
CA TYR A 85 -4.28 71.80 -11.91
C TYR A 85 -3.17 70.79 -12.21
N PHE A 86 -1.92 71.14 -11.89
CA PHE A 86 -0.87 70.14 -11.75
C PHE A 86 -0.99 69.49 -10.36
N HIS A 87 -2.04 68.69 -10.15
CA HIS A 87 -1.97 67.62 -9.17
C HIS A 87 -1.26 66.45 -9.84
N GLU A 88 0.06 66.45 -9.70
CA GLU A 88 0.84 65.28 -9.29
C GLU A 88 0.35 63.92 -9.82
N TYR A 89 0.54 63.66 -11.12
CA TYR A 89 0.62 62.30 -11.64
C TYR A 89 1.97 61.69 -11.20
N ASN A 90 2.11 61.45 -9.90
CA ASN A 90 3.22 60.69 -9.33
C ASN A 90 2.97 59.21 -9.65
N TYR A 91 3.51 58.74 -10.78
CA TYR A 91 3.54 57.32 -11.07
C TYR A 91 4.30 56.60 -9.94
N LYS A 92 3.59 55.73 -9.22
CA LYS A 92 4.06 55.11 -7.97
C LYS A 92 4.91 53.88 -8.30
N HIS A 93 6.23 54.02 -8.35
CA HIS A 93 7.18 52.94 -8.62
C HIS A 93 7.85 52.40 -7.36
N MET A 94 8.24 51.12 -7.36
CA MET A 94 8.74 50.45 -6.15
C MET A 94 10.01 51.07 -5.56
N VAL A 95 10.93 51.56 -6.41
CA VAL A 95 12.25 52.06 -5.98
C VAL A 95 12.29 53.58 -5.82
N ASN A 96 11.54 54.32 -6.62
CA ASN A 96 11.60 55.79 -6.67
C ASN A 96 10.56 56.48 -5.77
N THR A 97 9.75 55.72 -5.03
CA THR A 97 8.78 56.26 -4.08
C THR A 97 9.25 56.06 -2.64
N VAL A 98 9.03 57.06 -1.78
CA VAL A 98 9.38 57.00 -0.35
C VAL A 98 8.68 55.83 0.35
N ARG A 99 7.49 55.43 -0.14
CA ARG A 99 6.76 54.27 0.35
C ARG A 99 6.04 53.55 -0.82
N PRO A 100 6.42 52.31 -1.17
CA PRO A 100 5.73 51.54 -2.18
C PRO A 100 4.29 51.22 -1.76
N ASP A 101 3.44 50.86 -2.72
CA ASP A 101 2.05 50.53 -2.42
C ASP A 101 1.93 49.19 -1.69
N GLU A 102 1.52 49.24 -0.43
CA GLU A 102 1.45 48.08 0.45
C GLU A 102 0.51 47.00 -0.08
N ARG A 103 -0.63 47.38 -0.66
CA ARG A 103 -1.58 46.42 -1.24
C ARG A 103 -0.97 45.69 -2.44
N SER A 104 -0.33 46.43 -3.34
CA SER A 104 0.32 45.87 -4.53
C SER A 104 1.47 44.94 -4.17
N VAL A 105 2.31 45.32 -3.19
CA VAL A 105 3.40 44.48 -2.69
C VAL A 105 2.85 43.22 -2.01
N MET A 106 1.84 43.36 -1.15
CA MET A 106 1.20 42.23 -0.46
C MET A 106 0.59 41.23 -1.43
N THR A 107 -0.12 41.68 -2.47
CA THR A 107 -0.67 40.79 -3.50
C THR A 107 0.41 39.99 -4.21
N TYR A 108 1.55 40.61 -4.51
CA TYR A 108 2.68 39.91 -5.16
C TYR A 108 3.35 38.90 -4.22
N VAL A 109 3.57 39.28 -2.95
CA VAL A 109 4.11 38.36 -1.93
C VAL A 109 3.17 37.18 -1.67
N ALA A 110 1.85 37.41 -1.67
CA ALA A 110 0.85 36.35 -1.56
C ALA A 110 0.92 35.35 -2.73
N ALA A 111 1.19 35.83 -3.96
CA ALA A 111 1.37 34.95 -5.11
C ALA A 111 2.57 34.00 -4.95
N TYR A 112 3.70 34.48 -4.40
CA TYR A 112 4.83 33.60 -4.04
C TYR A 112 4.45 32.58 -2.97
N TYR A 113 3.75 33.00 -1.92
CA TYR A 113 3.31 32.09 -0.87
C TYR A 113 2.46 30.96 -1.44
N HIS A 114 1.50 31.28 -2.31
CA HIS A 114 0.69 30.26 -2.98
C HIS A 114 1.51 29.38 -3.91
N ALA A 115 2.45 29.90 -4.69
CA ALA A 115 3.29 29.08 -5.56
C ALA A 115 4.16 28.09 -4.76
N PHE A 116 4.78 28.53 -3.66
CA PHE A 116 5.60 27.66 -2.82
C PHE A 116 4.76 26.68 -1.98
N ALA A 117 3.65 27.14 -1.39
CA ALA A 117 2.73 26.26 -0.67
C ALA A 117 2.13 25.20 -1.59
N ASN A 118 1.77 25.56 -2.82
CA ASN A 118 1.30 24.59 -3.82
C ASN A 118 2.40 23.56 -4.15
N SER A 119 3.67 23.96 -4.23
CA SER A 119 4.76 23.01 -4.48
C SER A 119 4.92 21.99 -3.34
N THR A 120 4.83 22.42 -2.08
CA THR A 120 4.89 21.53 -0.92
C THR A 120 3.63 20.67 -0.78
N ASP A 121 2.47 21.23 -1.09
CA ASP A 121 1.19 20.53 -1.05
C ASP A 121 1.10 19.47 -2.15
N THR A 122 1.59 19.77 -3.35
CA THR A 122 1.67 18.82 -4.46
C THR A 122 2.66 17.70 -4.16
N GLU A 123 3.82 18.01 -3.58
CA GLU A 123 4.78 16.99 -3.12
C GLU A 123 4.18 16.10 -2.03
N SER A 124 3.52 16.68 -1.03
CA SER A 124 2.86 15.95 0.04
C SER A 124 1.72 15.07 -0.48
N ALA A 125 0.90 15.60 -1.40
CA ALA A 125 -0.15 14.85 -2.08
C ALA A 125 0.43 13.68 -2.89
N ALA A 126 1.51 13.90 -3.66
CA ALA A 126 2.20 12.86 -4.40
C ALA A 126 2.75 11.77 -3.47
N SER A 127 3.36 12.15 -2.35
CA SER A 127 3.86 11.22 -1.32
C SER A 127 2.74 10.36 -0.73
N ARG A 128 1.58 10.97 -0.46
CA ARG A 128 0.39 10.24 0.04
C ARG A 128 -0.14 9.26 -1.01
N ILE A 129 -0.22 9.66 -2.27
CA ILE A 129 -0.63 8.79 -3.39
C ILE A 129 0.34 7.61 -3.53
N ALA A 130 1.64 7.86 -3.49
CA ALA A 130 2.66 6.82 -3.59
C ALA A 130 2.54 5.78 -2.47
N LYS A 131 2.25 6.21 -1.23
CA LYS A 131 2.00 5.30 -0.10
C LYS A 131 0.79 4.40 -0.33
N VAL A 132 -0.33 4.98 -0.78
CA VAL A 132 -1.56 4.21 -1.09
C VAL A 132 -1.31 3.25 -2.25
N LEU A 133 -0.62 3.68 -3.29
CA LEU A 133 -0.28 2.83 -4.43
C LEU A 133 0.59 1.65 -4.00
N LYS A 134 1.60 1.88 -3.17
CA LYS A 134 2.47 0.82 -2.65
C LYS A 134 1.68 -0.18 -1.80
N ALA A 135 0.81 0.30 -0.91
CA ALA A 135 -0.06 -0.58 -0.12
C ALA A 135 -1.01 -1.42 -0.99
N ASN A 136 -1.51 -0.84 -2.09
CA ASN A 136 -2.31 -1.57 -3.08
C ASN A 136 -1.49 -2.65 -3.80
N GLN A 137 -0.30 -2.30 -4.30
CA GLN A 137 0.60 -3.26 -4.95
C GLN A 137 0.97 -4.41 -4.02
N ASP A 138 1.24 -4.15 -2.75
CA ASP A 138 1.54 -5.19 -1.77
C ASP A 138 0.32 -6.09 -1.50
N THR A 139 -0.89 -5.54 -1.56
CA THR A 139 -2.13 -6.31 -1.46
C THR A 139 -2.33 -7.20 -2.70
N GLU A 140 -2.05 -6.70 -3.90
CA GLU A 140 -2.09 -7.49 -5.14
C GLU A 140 -1.07 -8.63 -5.13
N LYS A 141 0.14 -8.38 -4.62
CA LYS A 141 1.15 -9.44 -4.44
C LYS A 141 0.66 -10.54 -3.50
N LEU A 142 0.07 -10.19 -2.36
CA LEU A 142 -0.51 -11.16 -1.43
C LEU A 142 -1.62 -11.99 -2.09
N MET A 143 -2.44 -11.36 -2.94
CA MET A 143 -3.48 -12.07 -3.71
C MET A 143 -2.86 -13.05 -4.73
N ALA A 144 -1.79 -12.65 -5.42
CA ALA A 144 -1.10 -13.50 -6.38
C ALA A 144 -0.40 -14.70 -5.69
N GLU A 145 0.25 -14.48 -4.55
CA GLU A 145 0.85 -15.53 -3.74
C GLU A 145 -0.20 -16.53 -3.25
N TYR A 146 -1.33 -16.03 -2.74
CA TYR A 146 -2.47 -16.88 -2.36
C TYR A 146 -2.95 -17.73 -3.55
N ALA A 147 -3.18 -17.12 -4.71
CA ALA A 147 -3.70 -17.82 -5.89
C ALA A 147 -2.73 -18.93 -6.38
N LYS A 148 -1.43 -18.67 -6.31
CA LYS A 148 -0.39 -19.64 -6.67
C LYS A 148 -0.41 -20.84 -5.72
N ILE A 149 -0.34 -20.60 -4.41
CA ILE A 149 -0.33 -21.68 -3.40
C ILE A 149 -1.63 -22.47 -3.44
N ALA A 150 -2.78 -21.80 -3.57
CA ALA A 150 -4.08 -22.44 -3.69
C ALA A 150 -4.16 -23.38 -4.91
N SER A 151 -3.71 -22.91 -6.08
CA SER A 151 -3.69 -23.71 -7.30
C SER A 151 -2.76 -24.92 -7.17
N ASP A 152 -1.54 -24.72 -6.69
CA ASP A 152 -0.54 -25.78 -6.54
C ASP A 152 -1.00 -26.85 -5.54
N LEU A 153 -1.64 -26.43 -4.43
CA LEU A 153 -2.18 -27.33 -3.43
C LEU A 153 -3.37 -28.15 -3.96
N LEU A 154 -4.30 -27.51 -4.67
CA LEU A 154 -5.45 -28.20 -5.27
C LEU A 154 -5.02 -29.21 -6.33
N GLN A 155 -4.08 -28.85 -7.21
CA GLN A 155 -3.54 -29.77 -8.21
C GLN A 155 -2.87 -30.98 -7.55
N TRP A 156 -2.13 -30.75 -6.46
CA TRP A 156 -1.51 -31.84 -5.71
C TRP A 156 -2.56 -32.76 -5.06
N ILE A 157 -3.58 -32.21 -4.40
CA ILE A 157 -4.68 -33.00 -3.82
C ILE A 157 -5.37 -33.85 -4.89
N GLN A 158 -5.71 -33.25 -6.05
CA GLN A 158 -6.35 -33.95 -7.16
C GLN A 158 -5.47 -35.08 -7.72
N LYS A 159 -4.15 -34.89 -7.76
CA LYS A 159 -3.18 -35.92 -8.21
C LYS A 159 -3.06 -37.08 -7.22
N GLN A 160 -3.09 -36.82 -5.91
CA GLN A 160 -2.92 -37.86 -4.88
C GLN A 160 -4.23 -38.62 -4.59
N THR A 161 -5.38 -37.96 -4.77
CA THR A 161 -6.72 -38.56 -4.57
C THR A 161 -6.91 -39.92 -5.26
N PRO A 162 -6.58 -40.13 -6.56
CA PRO A 162 -6.75 -41.44 -7.20
C PRO A 162 -5.79 -42.49 -6.65
N PHE A 163 -4.54 -42.12 -6.29
CA PHE A 163 -3.58 -43.05 -5.69
C PHE A 163 -4.09 -43.57 -4.33
N LEU A 164 -4.67 -42.68 -3.52
CA LEU A 164 -5.26 -43.03 -2.22
C LEU A 164 -6.61 -43.76 -2.36
N ALA A 165 -7.35 -43.53 -3.44
CA ALA A 165 -8.61 -44.20 -3.73
C ALA A 165 -8.42 -45.62 -4.30
N ASP A 166 -7.26 -45.92 -4.87
CA ASP A 166 -6.96 -47.22 -5.46
C ASP A 166 -6.75 -48.30 -4.38
N ARG A 167 -7.81 -49.09 -4.17
CA ARG A 167 -7.84 -50.23 -3.25
C ARG A 167 -7.37 -51.54 -3.86
N THR A 168 -6.96 -51.55 -5.13
CA THR A 168 -6.53 -52.78 -5.77
C THR A 168 -5.14 -53.17 -5.29
N THR A 169 -4.99 -54.45 -4.93
CA THR A 169 -3.70 -55.10 -4.68
C THR A 169 -3.56 -56.21 -5.73
N ASP A 170 -2.37 -56.41 -6.29
CA ASP A 170 -2.10 -57.42 -7.32
C ASP A 170 -2.15 -58.87 -6.77
N GLY A 171 -2.78 -59.10 -5.61
CA GLY A 171 -2.83 -60.37 -4.88
C GLY A 171 -1.45 -60.90 -4.43
N THR A 172 -0.38 -60.14 -4.70
CA THR A 172 1.01 -60.58 -4.59
C THR A 172 1.70 -59.82 -3.48
N LEU A 173 2.28 -60.53 -2.51
CA LEU A 173 2.93 -59.95 -1.33
C LEU A 173 4.03 -58.91 -1.69
N PRO A 174 4.91 -59.17 -2.68
CA PRO A 174 5.85 -58.16 -3.19
C PRO A 174 5.21 -56.83 -3.62
N GLY A 175 4.15 -56.87 -4.44
CA GLY A 175 3.49 -55.65 -4.93
C GLY A 175 2.78 -54.88 -3.81
N ALA A 176 2.23 -55.59 -2.82
CA ALA A 176 1.68 -54.98 -1.62
C ALA A 176 2.75 -54.23 -0.79
N LYS A 177 3.97 -54.81 -0.66
CA LYS A 177 5.11 -54.17 0.03
C LYS A 177 5.64 -52.94 -0.72
N GLU A 178 5.69 -52.99 -2.05
CA GLU A 178 6.11 -51.84 -2.87
C GLU A 178 5.12 -50.67 -2.76
N LYS A 179 3.81 -50.94 -2.84
CA LYS A 179 2.78 -49.91 -2.66
C LYS A 179 2.79 -49.32 -1.25
N LEU A 180 3.11 -50.12 -0.22
CA LEU A 180 3.34 -49.63 1.15
C LEU A 180 4.59 -48.73 1.24
N ALA A 181 5.69 -49.10 0.57
CA ALA A 181 6.90 -48.27 0.55
C ALA A 181 6.64 -46.90 -0.08
N ARG A 182 5.89 -46.86 -1.20
CA ARG A 182 5.45 -45.60 -1.83
C ARG A 182 4.56 -44.77 -0.90
N TYR A 183 3.67 -45.41 -0.15
CA TYR A 183 2.83 -44.74 0.84
C TYR A 183 3.66 -44.14 1.99
N ASN A 184 4.69 -44.85 2.47
CA ASN A 184 5.61 -44.33 3.48
C ASN A 184 6.40 -43.11 2.98
N SER A 185 6.88 -43.13 1.72
CA SER A 185 7.52 -41.96 1.09
C SER A 185 6.56 -40.77 0.96
N TYR A 186 5.30 -41.02 0.59
CA TYR A 186 4.26 -39.99 0.57
C TYR A 186 4.08 -39.34 1.96
N ARG A 187 3.96 -40.16 3.02
CA ARG A 187 3.79 -39.67 4.40
C ARG A 187 5.03 -38.95 4.95
N GLY A 188 6.22 -39.42 4.61
CA GLY A 188 7.48 -38.91 5.17
C GLY A 188 8.07 -37.71 4.43
N ILE A 189 7.79 -37.56 3.14
CA ILE A 189 8.46 -36.58 2.27
C ILE A 189 7.47 -35.65 1.59
N GLU A 190 6.44 -36.18 0.93
CA GLU A 190 5.57 -35.36 0.07
C GLU A 190 4.48 -34.61 0.86
N LYS A 191 3.91 -35.23 1.90
CA LYS A 191 2.82 -34.66 2.70
C LYS A 191 3.25 -33.53 3.65
N PRO A 192 4.38 -33.62 4.39
CA PRO A 192 4.80 -32.56 5.31
C PRO A 192 4.88 -31.15 4.70
N PRO A 193 5.55 -30.91 3.54
CA PRO A 193 5.60 -29.57 2.96
C PRO A 193 4.23 -29.06 2.50
N LYS A 194 3.32 -29.96 2.11
CA LYS A 194 1.96 -29.57 1.69
C LYS A 194 1.07 -29.18 2.87
N LEU A 195 1.36 -29.69 4.06
CA LEU A 195 0.74 -29.22 5.30
C LEU A 195 1.21 -27.79 5.63
N GLU A 196 2.49 -27.49 5.43
CA GLU A 196 3.02 -26.13 5.58
C GLU A 196 2.35 -25.16 4.60
N ASP A 197 2.24 -25.54 3.32
CA ASP A 197 1.54 -24.76 2.29
C ASP A 197 0.11 -24.42 2.71
N LYS A 198 -0.62 -25.38 3.31
CA LYS A 198 -1.98 -25.16 3.84
C LYS A 198 -2.00 -24.13 4.98
N VAL A 199 -1.06 -24.23 5.92
CA VAL A 199 -0.96 -23.28 7.04
C VAL A 199 -0.63 -21.88 6.53
N VAL A 200 0.31 -21.77 5.59
CA VAL A 200 0.66 -20.50 4.92
C VAL A 200 -0.54 -19.92 4.21
N LEU A 201 -1.31 -20.73 3.48
CA LEU A 201 -2.52 -20.28 2.79
C LEU A 201 -3.56 -19.69 3.76
N GLU A 202 -3.80 -20.34 4.90
CA GLU A 202 -4.72 -19.84 5.93
C GLU A 202 -4.23 -18.52 6.56
N ALA A 203 -2.92 -18.40 6.79
CA ALA A 203 -2.29 -17.18 7.31
C ALA A 203 -2.38 -16.02 6.29
N LEU A 204 -2.13 -16.29 5.01
CA LEU A 204 -2.26 -15.31 3.92
C LEU A 204 -3.71 -14.83 3.81
N ASN A 205 -4.69 -15.73 3.88
CA ASN A 205 -6.10 -15.34 3.85
C ASN A 205 -6.46 -14.45 5.05
N LYS A 206 -6.07 -14.80 6.27
CA LYS A 206 -6.31 -13.95 7.46
C LYS A 206 -5.69 -12.55 7.32
N THR A 207 -4.50 -12.49 6.74
CA THR A 207 -3.79 -11.22 6.47
C THR A 207 -4.54 -10.39 5.42
N LEU A 208 -4.95 -11.01 4.31
CA LEU A 208 -5.71 -10.36 3.24
C LEU A 208 -7.05 -9.82 3.74
N GLN A 209 -7.82 -10.62 4.49
CA GLN A 209 -9.10 -10.19 5.04
C GLN A 209 -8.95 -9.01 6.00
N THR A 210 -7.93 -9.04 6.86
CA THR A 210 -7.65 -7.92 7.78
C THR A 210 -7.27 -6.65 7.01
N ARG A 211 -6.37 -6.73 6.02
CA ARG A 211 -5.96 -5.56 5.23
C ARG A 211 -7.13 -4.95 4.45
N LEU A 212 -7.92 -5.77 3.76
CA LEU A 212 -9.07 -5.28 2.99
C LEU A 212 -10.13 -4.62 3.87
N LYS A 213 -10.34 -5.15 5.08
CA LYS A 213 -11.26 -4.55 6.06
C LYS A 213 -10.76 -3.19 6.55
N LEU A 214 -9.47 -3.06 6.86
CA LEU A 214 -8.87 -1.78 7.28
C LEU A 214 -8.94 -0.73 6.15
N ASP A 215 -8.71 -1.15 4.91
CA ASP A 215 -8.76 -0.28 3.74
C ASP A 215 -10.19 0.04 3.26
N LYS A 216 -11.23 -0.48 3.95
CA LYS A 216 -12.65 -0.38 3.57
C LYS A 216 -12.92 -0.86 2.14
N LYS A 217 -12.17 -1.85 1.67
CA LYS A 217 -12.30 -2.47 0.34
C LYS A 217 -13.19 -3.71 0.39
N PRO A 218 -13.81 -4.10 -0.74
CA PRO A 218 -14.58 -5.34 -0.80
C PRO A 218 -13.69 -6.55 -0.48
N ALA A 219 -14.29 -7.55 0.17
CA ALA A 219 -13.59 -8.77 0.54
C ALA A 219 -13.02 -9.47 -0.70
N PHE A 220 -11.82 -10.03 -0.57
CA PHE A 220 -11.21 -10.80 -1.64
C PHE A 220 -12.02 -12.05 -1.91
N LEU A 221 -12.46 -12.20 -3.15
CA LEU A 221 -13.14 -13.38 -3.65
C LEU A 221 -12.17 -14.13 -4.56
N PRO A 222 -11.57 -15.23 -4.10
CA PRO A 222 -10.72 -16.04 -4.97
C PRO A 222 -11.52 -16.65 -6.13
N PRO A 223 -10.86 -17.03 -7.23
CA PRO A 223 -11.48 -17.74 -8.35
C PRO A 223 -12.27 -18.97 -7.88
N LYS A 224 -13.31 -19.35 -8.64
CA LYS A 224 -14.22 -20.47 -8.31
C LYS A 224 -13.42 -21.73 -7.90
N GLY A 225 -13.74 -22.32 -6.75
CA GLY A 225 -13.07 -23.55 -6.27
C GLY A 225 -11.78 -23.32 -5.48
N GLN A 226 -11.30 -22.07 -5.36
CA GLN A 226 -10.07 -21.73 -4.64
C GLN A 226 -10.33 -21.01 -3.30
N SER A 227 -11.56 -21.07 -2.79
CA SER A 227 -11.83 -20.54 -1.46
C SER A 227 -11.16 -21.41 -0.39
N VAL A 228 -10.77 -20.79 0.73
CA VAL A 228 -10.16 -21.53 1.85
C VAL A 228 -11.07 -22.66 2.34
N SER A 229 -12.40 -22.46 2.34
CA SER A 229 -13.35 -23.51 2.72
C SER A 229 -13.30 -24.71 1.78
N GLU A 230 -13.35 -24.47 0.47
CA GLU A 230 -13.32 -25.55 -0.53
C GLU A 230 -12.00 -26.34 -0.46
N ILE A 231 -10.88 -25.65 -0.24
CA ILE A 231 -9.56 -26.28 -0.09
C ILE A 231 -9.51 -27.12 1.20
N GLN A 232 -10.08 -26.62 2.30
CA GLN A 232 -10.18 -27.38 3.54
C GLN A 232 -11.04 -28.64 3.38
N ASP A 233 -12.14 -28.55 2.63
CA ASP A 233 -13.03 -29.70 2.39
C ASP A 233 -12.38 -30.72 1.44
N ALA A 234 -11.69 -30.28 0.39
CA ALA A 234 -10.89 -31.15 -0.48
C ALA A 234 -9.78 -31.87 0.30
N TRP A 235 -9.12 -31.18 1.24
CA TRP A 235 -8.12 -31.77 2.11
C TRP A 235 -8.72 -32.83 3.05
N LYS A 236 -9.87 -32.55 3.68
CA LYS A 236 -10.56 -33.52 4.54
C LYS A 236 -10.97 -34.78 3.77
N GLU A 237 -11.46 -34.62 2.56
CA GLU A 237 -11.83 -35.75 1.68
C GLU A 237 -10.61 -36.61 1.34
N MET A 238 -9.47 -35.98 1.05
CA MET A 238 -8.20 -36.68 0.83
C MET A 238 -7.76 -37.45 2.09
N GLU A 239 -7.81 -36.83 3.27
CA GLU A 239 -7.48 -37.50 4.55
C GLU A 239 -8.44 -38.65 4.88
N PHE A 240 -9.72 -38.52 4.50
CA PHE A 240 -10.70 -39.60 4.65
C PHE A 240 -10.34 -40.80 3.77
N ARG A 241 -9.94 -40.56 2.51
CA ARG A 241 -9.46 -41.61 1.61
C ARG A 241 -8.17 -42.25 2.11
N GLU A 242 -7.25 -41.45 2.65
CA GLU A 242 -6.01 -41.92 3.27
C GLU A 242 -6.27 -42.90 4.42
N LYS A 243 -7.18 -42.55 5.34
CA LYS A 243 -7.58 -43.47 6.43
C LYS A 243 -8.18 -44.77 5.91
N GLY A 244 -9.02 -44.68 4.87
CA GLY A 244 -9.60 -45.86 4.21
C GLY A 244 -8.54 -46.76 3.55
N PHE A 245 -7.49 -46.16 2.98
CA PHE A 245 -6.36 -46.88 2.41
C PHE A 245 -5.57 -47.63 3.48
N GLU A 246 -5.22 -46.98 4.61
CA GLU A 246 -4.45 -47.60 5.70
C GLU A 246 -5.14 -48.84 6.27
N VAL A 247 -6.45 -48.74 6.55
CA VAL A 247 -7.24 -49.86 7.10
C VAL A 247 -7.34 -51.01 6.10
N GLY A 248 -7.57 -50.70 4.82
CA GLY A 248 -7.67 -51.70 3.75
C GLY A 248 -6.34 -52.42 3.48
N TYR A 249 -5.22 -51.68 3.43
CA TYR A 249 -3.90 -52.25 3.15
C TYR A 249 -3.35 -53.07 4.32
N ALA A 250 -3.51 -52.60 5.57
CA ALA A 250 -3.08 -53.35 6.75
C ALA A 250 -3.79 -54.72 6.86
N SER A 251 -5.10 -54.73 6.57
CA SER A 251 -5.91 -55.96 6.55
C SER A 251 -5.47 -56.90 5.41
N SER A 252 -5.18 -56.34 4.22
CA SER A 252 -4.78 -57.12 3.04
C SER A 252 -3.40 -57.75 3.20
N ILE A 253 -2.41 -57.02 3.74
CA ILE A 253 -1.06 -57.57 3.99
C ILE A 253 -1.14 -58.71 5.01
N SER A 254 -1.85 -58.51 6.12
CA SER A 254 -2.05 -59.55 7.14
C SER A 254 -2.72 -60.80 6.57
N ALA A 255 -3.72 -60.62 5.70
CA ALA A 255 -4.40 -61.73 5.03
C ALA A 255 -3.49 -62.48 4.03
N LEU A 256 -2.66 -61.77 3.26
CA LEU A 256 -1.71 -62.37 2.33
C LEU A 256 -0.58 -63.13 3.06
N GLU A 257 -0.09 -62.59 4.18
CA GLU A 257 0.91 -63.26 5.02
C GLU A 257 0.35 -64.53 5.66
N LEU A 258 -0.86 -64.46 6.22
CA LEU A 258 -1.57 -65.64 6.73
C LEU A 258 -1.84 -66.67 5.63
N GLY A 259 -2.22 -66.22 4.43
CA GLY A 259 -2.41 -67.09 3.26
C GLY A 259 -1.14 -67.81 2.84
N GLN A 260 0.01 -67.13 2.81
CA GLN A 260 1.30 -67.77 2.55
C GLN A 260 1.67 -68.77 3.64
N LEU A 261 1.50 -68.43 4.91
CA LEU A 261 1.75 -69.33 6.03
C LEU A 261 0.84 -70.57 5.96
N LEU A 262 -0.44 -70.39 5.67
CA LEU A 262 -1.39 -71.49 5.49
C LEU A 262 -1.03 -72.35 4.28
N CYS A 263 -0.64 -71.78 3.14
CA CYS A 263 -0.15 -72.56 1.99
C CYS A 263 1.13 -73.35 2.31
N CYS A 264 2.01 -72.81 3.14
CA CYS A 264 3.20 -73.53 3.63
C CYS A 264 2.85 -74.67 4.59
N VAL A 265 1.82 -74.49 5.43
CA VAL A 265 1.38 -75.48 6.44
C VAL A 265 0.44 -76.55 5.86
N TYR A 266 -0.40 -76.18 4.89
CA TYR A 266 -1.44 -77.03 4.29
C TYR A 266 -1.09 -77.60 2.91
N SER A 267 0.17 -77.56 2.46
CA SER A 267 0.60 -78.29 1.25
C SER A 267 0.96 -79.74 1.61
N PRO A 268 0.09 -80.76 1.37
CA PRO A 268 0.27 -82.09 1.93
C PRO A 268 0.89 -83.11 0.96
N TYR A 269 1.16 -82.79 -0.32
CA TYR A 269 1.77 -83.72 -1.31
C TYR A 269 2.46 -82.91 -2.44
N GLY A 270 3.66 -83.19 -2.94
CA GLY A 270 4.59 -84.28 -2.67
C GLY A 270 5.92 -84.12 -3.43
N SER A 271 6.96 -84.74 -2.89
CA SER A 271 8.13 -85.22 -3.63
C SER A 271 8.53 -86.57 -3.04
N PHE A 272 7.62 -87.54 -3.12
CA PHE A 272 7.98 -88.95 -3.01
C PHE A 272 8.42 -89.38 -4.41
N GLY A 273 9.73 -89.41 -4.62
CA GLY A 273 10.34 -90.03 -5.79
C GLY A 273 10.05 -91.52 -5.78
N ILE A 274 9.18 -91.97 -6.68
CA ILE A 274 9.08 -93.37 -7.06
C ILE A 274 10.28 -93.65 -7.98
N LYS A 275 11.27 -94.35 -7.44
CA LYS A 275 12.30 -95.02 -8.23
C LYS A 275 11.63 -96.20 -8.95
N ASN A 276 11.69 -96.20 -10.28
CA ASN A 276 11.68 -97.41 -11.10
C ASN A 276 12.99 -97.41 -11.89
#